data_AF-A0A2U2ZTG5-F1
#
_entry.id   AF-A0A2U2ZTG5-F1
#
_cell.length_a   1.000
_cell.length_b   1.000
_cell.length_c   1.000
_cell.angle_alpha   90.00
_cell.angle_beta   90.00
_cell.angle_gamma   90.00
#
_symmetry.space_group_name_H-M   'P 1'
#
loop_
_entity.id
_entity.type
_entity.pdbx_description
1 polymer ?
#
loop_
_entity_poly.entity_id
_entity_poly.type
_entity_poly.pdbx_seq_one_letter_code
_entity_poly.pdbx_strand_id
1 'polypeptide(L)'
;MHHREPPRSIAPHIPAEVYHHAQATGQPVVIVTQPATASSVRWQRLLYPFAIAGAVVVGGWGLVFALCWLMEAAAHTATVIAGAAGPVGVGGLTLKLARSK
;
A
#
# COMPACT_ATOMS: atom_id res chain seq x y z
N MET A 1 -18.07 -23.87 -39.07
CA MET A 1 -16.94 -22.93 -39.18
C MET A 1 -17.06 -21.92 -38.04
N HIS A 2 -16.23 -22.04 -37.01
CA HIS A 2 -16.29 -21.13 -35.85
C HIS A 2 -15.69 -19.78 -36.23
N HIS A 3 -16.54 -18.77 -36.41
CA HIS A 3 -16.10 -17.39 -36.54
C HIS A 3 -15.69 -16.91 -35.14
N ARG A 4 -14.39 -16.90 -34.88
CA ARG A 4 -13.81 -16.34 -33.66
C ARG A 4 -13.84 -14.82 -33.79
N GLU A 5 -14.46 -14.14 -32.83
CA GLU A 5 -14.47 -12.67 -32.81
C GLU A 5 -13.02 -12.15 -32.94
N PRO A 6 -12.75 -11.23 -33.88
CA PRO A 6 -11.40 -10.75 -34.10
C PRO A 6 -10.89 -10.00 -32.85
N PRO A 7 -9.59 -10.11 -32.53
CA PRO A 7 -8.99 -9.36 -31.44
C PRO A 7 -9.32 -7.88 -31.58
N ARG A 8 -9.70 -7.22 -30.47
CA ARG A 8 -10.07 -5.78 -30.43
C ARG A 8 -8.97 -4.84 -30.96
N SER A 9 -7.74 -5.35 -31.16
CA SER A 9 -6.68 -4.69 -31.91
C SER A 9 -6.74 -5.10 -33.37
N ILE A 10 -7.69 -4.52 -34.11
CA ILE A 10 -7.67 -4.58 -35.57
C ILE A 10 -6.43 -3.78 -35.99
N ALA A 11 -5.49 -4.42 -36.69
CA ALA A 11 -4.38 -3.72 -37.33
C ALA A 11 -4.95 -2.55 -38.16
N PRO A 12 -4.26 -1.40 -38.28
CA PRO A 12 -4.78 -0.24 -39.00
C PRO A 12 -5.40 -0.67 -40.34
N HIS A 13 -6.68 -0.37 -40.55
CA HIS A 13 -7.35 -0.75 -41.79
C HIS A 13 -6.71 0.06 -42.93
N ILE A 14 -5.97 -0.62 -43.79
CA ILE A 14 -5.42 -0.01 -45.00
C ILE A 14 -6.41 -0.37 -46.11
N PRO A 15 -7.06 0.61 -46.76
CA PRO A 15 -7.94 0.33 -47.88
C PRO A 15 -7.16 -0.36 -49.01
N ALA A 16 -7.74 -1.42 -49.59
CA ALA A 16 -7.04 -2.27 -50.55
C ALA A 16 -6.61 -1.49 -51.81
N GLU A 17 -7.42 -0.52 -52.22
CA GLU A 17 -7.15 0.37 -53.34
C GLU A 17 -5.89 1.22 -53.13
N VAL A 18 -5.66 1.71 -51.90
CA VAL A 18 -4.47 2.49 -51.56
C VAL A 18 -3.22 1.61 -51.62
N TYR A 19 -3.32 0.38 -51.12
CA TYR A 19 -2.24 -0.59 -51.17
C TYR A 19 -1.88 -0.99 -52.60
N HIS A 20 -2.87 -1.33 -53.43
CA HIS A 20 -2.65 -1.71 -54.82
C HIS A 20 -2.10 -0.57 -55.68
N HIS A 21 -2.57 0.65 -55.46
CA HIS A 21 -2.05 1.83 -56.14
C HIS A 21 -0.59 2.11 -55.78
N ALA A 22 -0.25 2.05 -54.48
CA ALA A 22 1.13 2.22 -54.01
C ALA A 22 2.06 1.13 -54.54
N GLN A 23 1.58 -0.12 -54.62
CA GLN A 23 2.33 -1.24 -55.19
C GLN A 23 2.61 -1.06 -56.69
N ALA A 24 1.64 -0.54 -57.45
CA ALA A 24 1.79 -0.31 -58.88
C ALA A 24 2.72 0.89 -59.22
N THR A 25 2.78 1.89 -58.33
CA THR A 25 3.55 3.12 -58.53
C THR A 25 4.90 3.13 -57.82
N GLY A 26 5.19 2.10 -57.02
CA GLY A 26 6.40 2.03 -56.20
C GLY A 26 6.45 3.07 -55.07
N GLN A 27 5.30 3.64 -54.69
CA GLN A 27 5.24 4.63 -53.61
C GLN A 27 5.28 3.95 -52.23
N PRO A 28 5.99 4.53 -51.24
CA PRO A 28 6.09 3.96 -49.90
C PRO A 28 4.79 4.14 -49.10
N VAL A 29 4.33 3.07 -48.44
CA VAL A 29 3.19 3.09 -47.52
C VAL A 29 3.69 3.20 -46.09
N VAL A 30 3.39 4.32 -45.41
CA VAL A 30 3.80 4.55 -44.02
C VAL A 30 2.60 4.29 -43.10
N ILE A 31 2.72 3.26 -42.25
CA ILE A 31 1.69 2.91 -41.26
C ILE A 31 2.03 3.62 -39.95
N VAL A 32 1.30 4.69 -39.63
CA VAL A 32 1.43 5.38 -38.35
C VAL A 32 0.42 4.79 -37.37
N THR A 33 0.89 3.89 -36.51
CA THR A 33 0.10 3.42 -35.38
C THR A 33 0.24 4.42 -34.24
N GLN A 34 -0.78 5.22 -33.99
CA GLN A 34 -0.85 5.93 -32.71
C GLN A 34 -1.06 4.88 -31.62
N PRO A 35 -0.16 4.75 -30.63
CA PRO A 35 -0.52 3.98 -29.46
C PRO A 35 -1.79 4.63 -28.91
N ALA A 36 -2.83 3.82 -28.65
CA ALA A 36 -3.96 4.30 -27.89
C ALA A 36 -3.40 4.82 -26.57
N THR A 37 -3.17 6.12 -26.50
CA THR A 37 -2.72 6.76 -25.27
C THR A 37 -3.81 6.44 -24.28
N ALA A 38 -3.47 5.62 -23.27
CA ALA A 38 -4.27 5.49 -22.08
C ALA A 38 -4.26 6.87 -21.40
N SER A 39 -5.05 7.80 -21.93
CA SER A 39 -5.03 9.23 -21.61
C SER A 39 -5.71 9.53 -20.28
N SER A 40 -6.08 8.51 -19.52
CA SER A 40 -6.37 8.67 -18.11
C SER A 40 -5.17 8.16 -17.32
N VAL A 41 -4.41 9.09 -16.73
CA VAL A 41 -3.64 8.78 -15.53
C VAL A 41 -4.61 8.12 -14.55
N ARG A 42 -4.50 6.81 -14.36
CA ARG A 42 -5.40 6.08 -13.47
C ARG A 42 -5.20 6.64 -12.07
N TRP A 43 -6.14 7.45 -11.59
CA TRP A 43 -6.13 8.04 -10.25
C TRP A 43 -5.81 7.03 -9.14
N GLN A 44 -6.22 5.78 -9.34
CA GLN A 44 -5.85 4.63 -8.50
C GLN A 44 -4.33 4.57 -8.23
N ARG A 45 -3.49 4.78 -9.24
CA ARG A 45 -2.02 4.76 -9.13
C ARG A 45 -1.46 5.84 -8.20
N LEU A 46 -2.17 6.96 -8.04
CA LEU A 46 -1.80 8.04 -7.13
C LEU A 46 -2.36 7.81 -5.72
N LEU A 47 -3.56 7.24 -5.62
CA LEU A 47 -4.25 7.02 -4.35
C LEU A 47 -3.65 5.85 -3.56
N TYR A 48 -3.16 4.79 -4.23
CA TYR A 48 -2.52 3.65 -3.56
C TYR A 48 -1.36 4.03 -2.63
N PRO A 49 -0.33 4.76 -3.05
CA PRO A 49 0.79 5.10 -2.16
C PRO A 49 0.36 6.03 -1.02
N PHE A 50 -0.59 6.92 -1.25
CA PHE A 50 -1.12 7.80 -0.20
C PHE A 50 -1.91 7.02 0.85
N ALA A 51 -2.75 6.07 0.43
CA ALA A 51 -3.46 5.18 1.34
C ALA A 51 -2.50 4.33 2.19
N ILE A 52 -1.42 3.82 1.59
CA ILE A 52 -0.39 3.07 2.32
C ILE A 52 0.32 3.97 3.34
N ALA A 53 0.75 5.16 2.92
CA ALA A 53 1.40 6.12 3.81
C ALA A 53 0.49 6.51 4.97
N GLY A 54 -0.78 6.81 4.71
CA GLY A 54 -1.78 7.11 5.73
C GLY A 54 -1.99 5.97 6.71
N ALA A 55 -2.12 4.73 6.22
CA ALA A 55 -2.28 3.55 7.07
C ALA A 55 -1.06 3.32 7.98
N VAL A 56 0.16 3.53 7.48
CA VAL A 56 1.39 3.39 8.27
C VAL A 56 1.47 4.46 9.36
N VAL A 57 1.13 5.71 9.05
CA VAL A 57 1.15 6.81 10.02
C VAL A 57 0.11 6.59 11.12
N VAL A 58 -1.13 6.27 10.74
CA VAL A 58 -2.22 6.01 11.69
C VAL A 58 -1.93 4.77 12.54
N GLY A 59 -1.44 3.70 11.92
CA GLY A 59 -1.04 2.49 12.64
C GLY A 59 0.13 2.72 13.60
N GLY A 60 1.14 3.49 13.19
CA GLY A 60 2.29 3.85 14.02
C GLY A 60 1.88 4.68 15.24
N TRP A 61 1.06 5.71 15.05
CA TRP A 61 0.52 6.50 16.15
C TRP A 61 -0.39 5.68 17.07
N GLY A 62 -1.21 4.80 16.52
CA GLY A 62 -2.03 3.87 17.30
C GLY A 62 -1.19 2.94 18.18
N LEU A 63 -0.07 2.42 17.66
CA LEU A 63 0.85 1.58 18.43
C LEU A 63 1.50 2.36 19.59
N VAL A 64 1.96 3.59 19.33
CA VAL A 64 2.53 4.47 20.36
C VAL A 64 1.48 4.77 21.44
N PHE A 65 0.27 5.11 21.03
CA PHE A 65 -0.83 5.40 21.96
C PHE A 65 -1.19 4.17 22.80
N ALA A 66 -1.25 2.98 22.20
CA ALA A 66 -1.48 1.73 22.90
C ALA A 66 -0.36 1.43 23.91
N LEU A 67 0.91 1.71 23.56
CA LEU A 67 2.04 1.56 24.46
C LEU A 67 1.93 2.51 25.67
N CYS A 68 1.66 3.79 25.42
CA CYS A 68 1.46 4.78 26.47
C CYS A 68 0.29 4.38 27.38
N TRP A 69 -0.83 3.95 26.81
CA TRP A 69 -2.00 3.53 27.57
C TRP A 69 -1.73 2.29 28.43
N LEU A 70 -1.01 1.31 27.88
CA LEU A 70 -0.60 0.12 28.64
C LEU A 70 0.32 0.49 29.82
N MET A 71 1.25 1.42 29.60
CA MET A 71 2.17 1.89 30.63
C MET A 71 1.45 2.70 31.71
N GLU A 72 0.49 3.56 31.33
CA GLU A 72 -0.38 4.30 32.25
C GLU A 72 -1.19 3.33 33.13
N ALA A 73 -1.80 2.31 32.52
CA ALA A 73 -2.54 1.28 33.24
C ALA A 73 -1.63 0.47 34.20
N ALA A 74 -0.41 0.15 33.77
CA ALA A 74 0.59 -0.50 34.61
C ALA A 74 1.04 0.39 35.78
N ALA A 75 1.24 1.69 35.54
CA ALA A 75 1.62 2.64 36.58
C ALA A 75 0.48 2.86 37.58
N HIS A 76 -0.77 2.97 37.12
CA HIS A 76 -1.94 3.06 37.99
C HIS A 76 -2.12 1.82 38.86
N THR A 77 -1.97 0.62 38.30
CA THR A 77 -2.02 -0.61 39.09
C THR A 77 -0.85 -0.70 40.08
N ALA A 78 0.37 -0.36 39.66
CA ALA A 78 1.53 -0.33 40.55
C ALA A 78 1.39 0.69 41.69
N THR A 79 0.84 1.88 41.42
CA THR A 79 0.60 2.91 42.45
C THR A 79 -0.53 2.54 43.40
N VAL A 80 -1.60 1.88 42.91
CA VAL A 80 -2.66 1.33 43.78
C VAL A 80 -2.08 0.23 44.67
N ILE A 81 -1.25 -0.67 44.13
CA ILE A 81 -0.61 -1.74 44.91
C ILE A 81 0.39 -1.15 45.92
N ALA A 82 1.21 -0.18 45.52
CA ALA A 82 2.16 0.49 46.42
C ALA A 82 1.46 1.34 47.50
N GLY A 83 0.35 2.00 47.15
CA GLY A 83 -0.49 2.75 48.09
C GLY A 83 -1.24 1.84 49.07
N ALA A 84 -1.66 0.65 48.62
CA ALA A 84 -2.29 -0.35 49.48
C ALA A 84 -1.28 -1.15 50.32
N ALA A 85 -0.03 -1.32 49.87
CA ALA A 85 0.98 -2.14 50.53
C ALA A 85 1.97 -1.35 51.43
N GLY A 86 2.02 -0.02 51.34
CA GLY A 86 3.13 0.75 51.91
C GLY A 86 4.46 0.42 51.21
N PRO A 87 5.60 0.99 51.64
CA PRO A 87 6.87 0.95 50.90
C PRO A 87 7.55 -0.42 50.95
N VAL A 88 6.94 -1.49 50.42
CA VAL A 88 7.53 -2.83 50.37
C VAL A 88 7.04 -3.61 49.15
N GLY A 89 7.89 -3.62 48.11
CA GLY A 89 8.28 -4.81 47.37
C GLY A 89 7.25 -5.59 46.54
N VAL A 90 7.30 -5.38 45.22
CA VAL A 90 6.65 -6.27 44.25
C VAL A 90 7.51 -7.55 44.09
N GLY A 91 6.92 -8.71 44.38
CA GLY A 91 7.47 -10.01 43.95
C GLY A 91 8.52 -10.66 44.85
N GLY A 92 8.53 -10.41 46.16
CA GLY A 92 9.41 -11.13 47.11
C GLY A 92 10.91 -10.82 46.99
N LEU A 93 11.29 -9.89 46.11
CA LEU A 93 12.69 -9.55 45.85
C LEU A 93 13.22 -8.44 46.77
N THR A 94 12.37 -7.52 47.23
CA THR A 94 12.81 -6.33 48.00
C THR A 94 13.15 -6.65 49.46
N LEU A 95 12.47 -7.63 50.09
CA LEU A 95 12.79 -8.05 51.47
C LEU A 95 14.08 -8.88 51.57
N LYS A 96 14.58 -9.41 50.43
CA LYS A 96 15.83 -10.18 50.38
C LYS A 96 17.09 -9.33 50.24
N LEU A 97 17.00 -8.08 49.74
CA LEU A 97 18.17 -7.18 49.71
C LEU A 97 18.40 -6.45 51.03
N ALA A 98 17.36 -6.23 51.84
CA ALA A 98 17.50 -5.55 53.14
C ALA A 98 18.00 -6.45 54.29
N ARG A 99 18.22 -7.75 54.05
CA ARG A 99 18.81 -8.67 55.05
C ARG A 99 20.21 -9.10 54.62
N SER A 100 21.20 -8.30 55.00
CA SER A 100 22.60 -8.73 55.10
C SER A 100 22.91 -8.98 56.58
N LYS A 101 23.13 -10.25 56.92
CA LYS A 101 24.00 -10.68 58.01
C LYS A 101 24.66 -11.98 57.59
#